data_AF-V5EV33-F1
#
_entry.id   AF-V5EV33-F1
#
_cell.length_a   1.000
_cell.length_b   1.000
_cell.length_c   1.000
_cell.angle_alpha   90.00
_cell.angle_beta   90.00
_cell.angle_gamma   90.00
#
_symmetry.space_group_name_H-M   'P 1'
#
loop_
_entity.id
_entity.type
_entity.pdbx_description
1 polymer ?
#
loop_
_entity_poly.entity_id
_entity_poly.type
_entity_poly.pdbx_seq_one_letter_code
_entity_poly.pdbx_strand_id
1 'polypeptide(L)'
;MAAQQSQGIQTLLEAEKEAAKIVQKARTYRTQKLKDARNEASKEIEQLKSKKEQEFKDSQKEHEGKTNSSQSEVDKETEQKLEELNKAFESNREDVINKLLDRVVDVKTELHRNLQLKQQQKEHNQQQEQKA
;
A
#
# COMPACT_ATOMS: atom_id res chain seq x y z
N MET A 1 -48.31 -7.42 -84.72
CA MET A 1 -47.14 -8.22 -84.30
C MET A 1 -46.03 -7.38 -83.64
N ALA A 2 -45.73 -6.13 -84.08
CA ALA A 2 -44.64 -5.33 -83.48
C ALA A 2 -44.94 -4.73 -82.09
N ALA A 3 -46.20 -4.35 -81.80
CA ALA A 3 -46.57 -3.73 -80.52
C ALA A 3 -46.48 -4.68 -79.30
N GLN A 4 -46.50 -6.00 -79.54
CA GLN A 4 -46.45 -7.01 -78.48
C GLN A 4 -45.01 -7.32 -78.04
N GLN A 5 -44.03 -7.11 -78.93
CA GLN A 5 -42.62 -7.19 -78.57
C GLN A 5 -42.14 -5.97 -77.76
N SER A 6 -42.65 -4.77 -78.03
CA SER A 6 -42.25 -3.58 -77.25
C SER A 6 -42.74 -3.63 -75.79
N GLN A 7 -43.92 -4.21 -75.54
CA GLN A 7 -44.48 -4.38 -74.19
C GLN A 7 -43.71 -5.42 -73.35
N GLY A 8 -43.24 -6.50 -73.96
CA GLY A 8 -42.39 -7.49 -73.30
C GLY A 8 -41.01 -6.94 -72.90
N ILE A 9 -40.44 -6.07 -73.73
CA ILE A 9 -39.16 -5.43 -73.43
C ILE A 9 -39.32 -4.40 -72.30
N GLN A 10 -40.42 -3.64 -72.26
CA GLN A 10 -40.68 -2.68 -71.19
C GLN A 10 -40.84 -3.33 -69.82
N THR A 11 -41.57 -4.46 -69.76
CA THR A 11 -41.73 -5.24 -68.51
C THR A 11 -40.40 -5.80 -68.00
N LEU A 12 -39.51 -6.26 -68.88
CA LEU A 12 -38.16 -6.71 -68.50
C LEU A 12 -37.29 -5.55 -67.98
N LEU A 13 -37.35 -4.37 -68.61
CA LEU A 13 -36.65 -3.18 -68.16
C LEU A 13 -37.14 -2.67 -66.79
N GLU A 14 -38.44 -2.79 -66.52
CA GLU A 14 -39.00 -2.46 -65.20
C GLU A 14 -38.56 -3.46 -64.14
N ALA A 15 -38.60 -4.76 -64.44
CA ALA A 15 -38.09 -5.80 -63.55
C ALA A 15 -36.59 -5.62 -63.24
N GLU A 16 -35.77 -5.23 -64.22
CA GLU A 16 -34.35 -4.93 -64.01
C GLU A 16 -34.15 -3.74 -63.07
N LYS A 17 -34.93 -2.67 -63.24
CA LYS A 17 -34.90 -1.51 -62.34
C LYS A 17 -35.33 -1.88 -60.92
N GLU A 18 -36.34 -2.71 -60.76
CA GLU A 18 -36.79 -3.17 -59.44
C GLU A 18 -35.74 -4.06 -58.77
N ALA A 19 -35.16 -5.01 -59.50
CA ALA A 19 -34.06 -5.84 -59.01
C ALA A 19 -32.86 -4.98 -58.56
N ALA A 20 -32.47 -3.99 -59.37
CA ALA A 20 -31.39 -3.06 -59.03
C ALA A 20 -31.71 -2.27 -57.74
N LYS A 21 -32.95 -1.78 -57.58
CA LYS A 21 -33.40 -1.10 -56.35
C LYS A 21 -33.34 -2.03 -55.13
N ILE A 22 -33.74 -3.30 -55.26
CA ILE A 22 -33.68 -4.28 -54.17
C ILE A 22 -32.23 -4.50 -53.73
N VAL A 23 -31.32 -4.69 -54.68
CA VAL A 23 -29.88 -4.87 -54.39
C VAL A 23 -29.30 -3.61 -53.74
N GLN A 24 -29.65 -2.42 -54.22
CA GLN A 24 -29.17 -1.16 -53.65
C GLN A 24 -29.67 -0.98 -52.21
N LYS A 25 -30.95 -1.25 -51.93
CA LYS A 25 -31.52 -1.24 -50.57
C LYS A 25 -30.81 -2.24 -49.65
N ALA A 26 -30.50 -3.44 -50.13
CA ALA A 26 -29.75 -4.42 -49.34
C ALA A 26 -28.34 -3.94 -48.99
N ARG A 27 -27.63 -3.30 -49.94
CA ARG A 27 -26.30 -2.72 -49.72
C ARG A 27 -26.32 -1.55 -48.72
N THR A 28 -27.29 -0.65 -48.84
CA THR A 28 -27.44 0.47 -47.90
C THR A 28 -27.80 -0.03 -46.50
N TYR A 29 -28.72 -0.99 -46.40
CA TYR A 29 -29.08 -1.63 -45.12
C TYR A 29 -27.87 -2.29 -44.45
N ARG A 30 -27.06 -3.04 -45.21
CA ARG A 30 -25.82 -3.64 -44.67
C ARG A 30 -24.87 -2.57 -44.13
N THR A 31 -24.68 -1.50 -44.88
CA THR A 31 -23.77 -0.41 -44.49
C THR A 31 -24.28 0.32 -43.26
N GLN A 32 -25.60 0.55 -43.17
CA GLN A 32 -26.24 1.16 -42.02
C GLN A 32 -26.10 0.27 -40.77
N LYS A 33 -26.40 -1.02 -40.88
CA LYS A 33 -26.22 -1.97 -39.77
C LYS A 33 -24.79 -2.02 -39.24
N LEU A 34 -23.79 -1.94 -40.12
CA LEU A 34 -22.38 -1.87 -39.70
C LEU A 34 -22.05 -0.56 -38.97
N LYS A 35 -22.63 0.57 -39.39
CA LYS A 35 -22.47 1.86 -38.70
C LYS A 35 -23.16 1.84 -37.35
N ASP A 36 -24.39 1.32 -37.28
CA ASP A 36 -25.15 1.23 -36.05
C ASP A 36 -24.43 0.38 -35.01
N ALA A 37 -23.93 -0.80 -35.42
CA ALA A 37 -23.15 -1.67 -34.53
C ALA A 37 -21.87 -0.98 -33.99
N ARG A 38 -21.18 -0.21 -34.82
CA ARG A 38 -20.01 0.58 -34.37
C ARG A 38 -20.41 1.67 -33.39
N ASN A 39 -21.48 2.40 -33.67
CA ASN A 39 -21.96 3.47 -32.81
C ASN A 39 -22.45 2.93 -31.45
N GLU A 40 -23.13 1.78 -31.45
CA GLU A 40 -23.60 1.11 -30.25
C GLU A 40 -22.42 0.61 -29.40
N ALA A 41 -21.42 -0.04 -30.00
CA ALA A 41 -20.19 -0.43 -29.31
C ALA A 41 -19.45 0.78 -28.72
N SER A 42 -19.32 1.89 -29.45
CA SER A 42 -18.70 3.11 -28.92
C SER A 42 -19.47 3.67 -27.71
N LYS A 43 -20.81 3.67 -27.77
CA LYS A 43 -21.64 4.10 -26.63
C LYS A 43 -21.48 3.20 -25.41
N GLU A 44 -21.42 1.89 -25.59
CA GLU A 44 -21.18 0.95 -24.50
C GLU A 44 -19.80 1.16 -23.88
N ILE A 45 -18.77 1.39 -24.69
CA ILE A 45 -17.41 1.70 -24.22
C ILE A 45 -17.41 2.98 -23.38
N GLU A 46 -18.07 4.04 -23.84
CA GLU A 46 -18.17 5.29 -23.10
C GLU A 46 -18.90 5.12 -21.76
N GLN A 47 -20.00 4.37 -21.74
CA GLN A 47 -20.74 4.05 -20.52
C GLN A 47 -19.89 3.25 -19.54
N LEU A 48 -19.18 2.22 -20.01
CA LEU A 48 -18.28 1.42 -19.16
C LEU A 48 -17.15 2.28 -18.61
N LYS A 49 -16.55 3.13 -19.44
CA LYS A 49 -15.50 4.05 -19.00
C LYS A 49 -16.03 5.00 -17.93
N SER A 50 -17.21 5.59 -18.13
CA SER A 50 -17.82 6.48 -17.14
C SER A 50 -18.13 5.76 -15.83
N LYS A 51 -18.64 4.52 -15.88
CA LYS A 51 -18.90 3.71 -14.67
C LYS A 51 -17.60 3.39 -13.93
N LYS A 52 -16.57 2.95 -14.65
CA LYS A 52 -15.26 2.62 -14.06
C LYS A 52 -14.58 3.85 -13.46
N GLU A 53 -14.70 5.01 -14.10
CA GLU A 53 -14.20 6.27 -13.56
C GLU A 53 -14.93 6.68 -12.27
N GLN A 54 -16.25 6.46 -12.20
CA GLN A 54 -17.02 6.70 -10.97
C GLN A 54 -16.60 5.75 -9.86
N GLU A 55 -16.55 4.43 -10.13
CA GLU A 55 -16.06 3.42 -9.18
C GLU A 55 -14.65 3.75 -8.68
N PHE A 56 -13.76 4.20 -9.57
CA PHE A 56 -12.40 4.60 -9.22
C PHE A 56 -12.39 5.82 -8.30
N LYS A 57 -13.16 6.87 -8.63
CA LYS A 57 -13.26 8.08 -7.79
C LYS A 57 -13.86 7.80 -6.42
N ASP A 58 -14.85 6.93 -6.34
CA ASP A 58 -15.48 6.55 -5.07
C ASP A 58 -14.50 5.74 -4.23
N SER A 59 -13.79 4.78 -4.83
CA SER A 59 -12.73 4.01 -4.17
C SER A 59 -11.57 4.91 -3.71
N GLN A 60 -11.20 5.91 -4.53
CA GLN A 60 -10.18 6.89 -4.20
C GLN A 60 -10.58 7.69 -2.96
N LYS A 61 -11.80 8.24 -2.93
CA LYS A 61 -12.30 8.99 -1.77
C LYS A 61 -12.36 8.14 -0.51
N GLU A 62 -12.80 6.89 -0.61
CA GLU A 62 -12.85 5.97 0.52
C GLU A 62 -11.45 5.69 1.09
N HIS A 63 -10.46 5.45 0.21
CA HIS A 63 -9.08 5.21 0.63
C HIS A 63 -8.35 6.46 1.13
N GLU A 64 -8.57 7.62 0.51
CA GLU A 64 -8.03 8.90 0.97
C GLU A 64 -8.54 9.22 2.39
N GLY A 65 -9.83 9.01 2.66
CA GLY A 65 -10.38 9.20 4.00
C GLY A 65 -9.82 8.22 5.05
N LYS A 66 -9.56 6.97 4.65
CA LYS A 66 -9.07 5.91 5.55
C LYS A 66 -7.64 6.14 6.04
N THR A 67 -6.82 6.86 5.27
CA THR A 67 -5.46 7.21 5.71
C THR A 67 -5.50 8.15 6.92
N ASN A 68 -6.39 9.15 6.89
CA ASN A 68 -6.52 10.10 7.99
C ASN A 68 -7.13 9.46 9.25
N SER A 69 -8.10 8.55 9.11
CA SER A 69 -8.66 7.85 10.27
C SER A 69 -7.60 6.98 10.95
N SER A 70 -6.84 6.20 10.17
CA SER A 70 -5.77 5.36 10.71
C SER A 70 -4.69 6.18 11.41
N GLN A 71 -4.30 7.34 10.84
CA GLN A 71 -3.33 8.23 11.50
C GLN A 71 -3.87 8.71 12.85
N SER A 72 -5.12 9.13 12.92
CA SER A 72 -5.73 9.60 14.17
C SER A 72 -5.85 8.52 15.25
N GLU A 73 -6.03 7.25 14.85
CA GLU A 73 -6.05 6.11 15.76
C GLU A 73 -4.65 5.81 16.30
N VAL A 74 -3.63 5.83 15.43
CA VAL A 74 -2.23 5.65 15.82
C VAL A 74 -1.76 6.77 16.74
N ASP A 75 -2.14 8.03 16.46
CA ASP A 75 -1.77 9.18 17.30
C ASP A 75 -2.36 9.02 18.71
N LYS A 76 -3.64 8.65 18.82
CA LYS A 76 -4.29 8.38 20.12
C LYS A 76 -3.64 7.23 20.88
N GLU A 77 -3.32 6.13 20.21
CA GLU A 77 -2.63 5.00 20.85
C GLU A 77 -1.23 5.40 21.31
N THR A 78 -0.54 6.24 20.54
CA THR A 78 0.78 6.76 20.89
C THR A 78 0.72 7.68 22.10
N GLU A 79 -0.27 8.59 22.16
CA GLU A 79 -0.52 9.45 23.33
C GLU A 79 -0.80 8.62 24.59
N GLN A 80 -1.65 7.59 24.49
CA GLN A 80 -1.93 6.69 25.60
C GLN A 80 -0.67 5.97 26.10
N LYS A 81 0.16 5.42 25.19
CA LYS A 81 1.41 4.76 25.56
C LYS A 81 2.42 5.73 26.18
N LEU A 82 2.47 6.98 25.71
CA LEU A 82 3.31 8.02 26.31
C LEU A 82 2.85 8.36 27.73
N GLU A 83 1.55 8.48 27.96
CA GLU A 83 1.01 8.69 29.31
C GLU A 83 1.33 7.53 30.25
N GLU A 84 1.16 6.28 29.79
CA GLU A 84 1.51 5.09 30.56
C GLU A 84 3.01 5.05 30.91
N LEU A 85 3.88 5.36 29.94
CA LEU A 85 5.32 5.41 30.14
C LEU A 85 5.70 6.51 31.14
N ASN A 86 5.11 7.70 31.03
CA ASN A 86 5.35 8.80 31.96
C ASN A 86 4.92 8.44 33.38
N LYS A 87 3.74 7.82 33.55
CA LYS A 87 3.26 7.35 34.86
C LYS A 87 4.21 6.29 35.45
N ALA A 88 4.65 5.34 34.65
CA ALA A 88 5.62 4.32 35.07
C ALA A 88 7.00 4.92 35.40
N PHE A 89 7.41 5.97 34.71
CA PHE A 89 8.64 6.71 35.02
C PHE A 89 8.50 7.43 36.36
N GLU A 90 7.43 8.19 36.57
CA GLU A 90 7.19 8.93 37.81
C GLU A 90 7.12 8.00 39.02
N SER A 91 6.44 6.85 38.91
CA SER A 91 6.33 5.89 40.02
C SER A 91 7.67 5.27 40.41
N ASN A 92 8.57 5.03 39.45
CA ASN A 92 9.83 4.34 39.68
C ASN A 92 11.03 5.30 39.85
N ARG A 93 10.83 6.61 39.61
CA ARG A 93 11.90 7.60 39.61
C ARG A 93 12.62 7.68 40.95
N GLU A 94 11.87 7.78 42.04
CA GLU A 94 12.44 7.94 43.39
C GLU A 94 13.22 6.69 43.80
N ASP A 95 12.67 5.50 43.54
CA ASP A 95 13.33 4.22 43.82
C ASP A 95 14.65 4.05 43.07
N VAL A 96 14.69 4.46 41.80
CA VAL A 96 15.92 4.38 40.98
C VAL A 96 16.96 5.39 41.46
N ILE A 97 16.54 6.62 41.81
CA ILE A 97 17.44 7.64 42.36
C ILE A 97 18.06 7.15 43.68
N ASN A 98 17.26 6.62 44.59
CA ASN A 98 17.74 6.11 45.87
C ASN A 98 18.75 4.97 45.67
N LYS A 99 18.44 3.99 44.80
CA LYS A 99 19.38 2.90 44.47
C LYS A 99 20.70 3.39 43.87
N LEU A 100 20.65 4.41 43.00
CA LEU A 100 21.86 5.01 42.42
C LEU A 100 22.70 5.71 43.49
N LEU A 101 22.06 6.51 44.35
CA LEU A 101 22.74 7.23 45.43
C LEU A 101 23.36 6.27 46.46
N ASP A 102 22.60 5.27 46.92
CA ASP A 102 23.08 4.25 47.85
C ASP A 102 24.36 3.57 47.32
N ARG A 103 24.36 3.19 46.03
CA ARG A 103 25.49 2.49 45.43
C ARG A 103 26.71 3.39 45.22
N VAL A 104 26.51 4.68 44.94
CA VAL A 104 27.58 5.66 44.74
C VAL A 104 28.23 6.06 46.06
N VAL A 105 27.44 6.15 47.15
CA VAL A 105 27.95 6.47 48.49
C VAL A 105 28.63 5.25 49.15
N ASP A 106 28.28 4.02 48.75
CA ASP A 106 28.94 2.79 49.21
C ASP A 106 30.37 2.61 48.65
N VAL A 107 31.32 3.27 49.30
CA VAL A 107 32.75 3.15 49.00
C VAL A 107 33.33 1.91 49.70
N LYS A 108 33.43 0.81 48.95
CA LYS A 108 34.15 -0.40 49.38
C LYS A 108 35.64 -0.26 49.10
N THR A 109 36.40 0.11 50.13
CA THR A 109 37.86 0.11 50.07
C THR A 109 38.39 -1.32 50.23
N GLU A 110 38.54 -2.02 49.11
CA GLU A 110 39.18 -3.33 49.08
C GLU A 110 40.65 -3.18 48.71
N LEU A 111 41.52 -3.91 49.44
CA LEU A 111 42.93 -4.01 49.09
C LEU A 111 43.02 -4.75 47.77
N HIS A 112 43.79 -4.20 46.83
CA HIS A 112 44.00 -4.83 45.54
C HIS A 112 44.50 -6.27 45.74
N ARG A 113 43.92 -7.23 45.01
CA ARG A 113 44.09 -8.69 45.17
C ARG A 113 45.54 -9.17 45.32
N ASN A 114 46.50 -8.40 44.81
CA ASN A 114 47.91 -8.75 44.77
C ASN A 114 48.77 -8.07 45.87
N LEU A 115 48.18 -7.37 46.84
CA LEU A 115 48.95 -6.72 47.90
C LEU A 115 49.51 -7.78 48.88
N GLN A 116 50.82 -7.98 48.84
CA GLN A 116 51.56 -8.84 49.77
C GLN A 116 52.18 -7.99 50.89
N LEU A 117 51.52 -7.92 52.04
CA LEU A 117 51.96 -7.15 53.22
C LEU A 117 53.16 -7.82 53.91
N LYS A 118 54.40 -7.54 53.45
CA LYS A 118 55.70 -7.77 54.14
C LYS A 118 56.00 -9.14 54.77
N GLN A 119 55.10 -10.12 54.71
CA GLN A 119 55.31 -11.48 55.20
C GLN A 119 56.42 -12.16 54.39
N GLN A 120 56.50 -11.87 53.10
CA GLN A 120 57.59 -12.35 52.23
C GLN A 120 58.95 -11.74 52.55
N GLN A 121 59.04 -10.51 53.04
CA GLN A 121 60.32 -9.90 53.45
C GLN A 121 60.86 -10.54 54.73
N LYS A 122 59.97 -10.94 55.65
CA LYS A 122 60.35 -11.68 56.86
C LYS A 122 60.76 -13.11 56.54
N GLU A 123 60.03 -13.80 55.66
CA GLU A 123 60.39 -15.15 55.20
C GLU A 123 61.71 -15.14 54.43
N HIS A 124 61.96 -14.14 53.59
CA HIS A 124 63.23 -14.00 52.87
C HIS A 124 64.41 -13.71 53.81
N ASN A 125 64.24 -12.83 54.81
CA ASN A 125 65.32 -12.54 55.77
C ASN A 125 65.58 -13.72 56.73
N GLN A 126 64.53 -14.45 57.17
CA GLN A 126 64.71 -15.64 58.00
C GLN A 126 65.37 -16.81 57.25
N GLN A 127 65.09 -16.97 55.95
CA GLN A 127 65.77 -17.96 55.12
C GLN A 127 67.23 -17.59 54.82
N GLN A 128 67.58 -16.29 54.84
CA GLN A 128 68.96 -15.83 54.71
C GLN A 128 69.76 -16.02 56.02
N GLU A 129 69.17 -15.79 57.19
CA GLU A 129 69.83 -16.03 58.48
C GLU A 129 70.04 -17.52 58.78
N GLN A 130 69.18 -18.42 58.29
CA GLN A 130 69.36 -19.87 58.46
C GLN A 130 70.38 -20.50 57.50
N LYS A 131 70.89 -19.75 56.51
CA LYS A 131 71.85 -20.21 55.50
C LYS A 131 73.28 -19.68 55.70
N ALA A 132 73.53 -18.88 56.74
CA ALA A 132 74.85 -18.41 57.16
C ALA A 132 75.29 -19.15 58.43
#